data_AF-F8D6V5-F1
#
_entry.id   AF-F8D6V5-F1
#
_cell.length_a   1.000
_cell.length_b   1.000
_cell.length_c   1.000
_cell.angle_alpha   90.00
_cell.angle_beta   90.00
_cell.angle_gamma   90.00
#
_symmetry.space_group_name_H-M   'P 1'
#
loop_
_entity.id
_entity.type
_entity.pdbx_description
1 polymer ?
#
loop_
_entity_poly.entity_id
_entity_poly.type
_entity_poly.pdbx_seq_one_letter_code
_entity_poly.pdbx_strand_id
1 'polypeptide(L)'
;MYEKGIGRPERDPFDALVDVLAAASRYDLLLGIVPVAFAVALVVATVASVSLVEAMLVAAIVGVLVIVDGCYRNPPIDQGST
;
A
#
# COMPACT_ATOMS: atom_id res chain seq x y z
N MET A 1 12.95 42.91 23.10
CA MET A 1 12.36 41.59 23.36
C MET A 1 12.33 40.89 22.01
N TYR A 2 13.25 39.95 21.77
CA TYR A 2 13.41 39.30 20.45
C TYR A 2 12.67 37.96 20.52
N GLU A 3 11.46 37.89 19.98
CA GLU A 3 10.74 36.63 19.87
C GLU A 3 11.42 35.79 18.78
N LYS A 4 12.11 34.73 19.24
CA LYS A 4 12.70 33.73 18.36
C LYS A 4 11.55 32.85 17.88
N GLY A 5 11.04 33.14 16.67
CA GLY A 5 10.05 32.30 16.01
C GLY A 5 10.56 30.86 15.99
N ILE A 6 9.87 29.97 16.71
CA ILE A 6 10.17 28.55 16.75
C ILE A 6 9.88 28.02 15.34
N GLY A 7 10.92 27.98 14.51
CA GLY A 7 10.89 27.30 13.23
C GLY A 7 10.60 25.84 13.52
N ARG A 8 9.37 25.41 13.18
CA ARG A 8 9.02 24.00 13.12
C ARG A 8 10.10 23.34 12.25
N PRO A 9 10.87 22.35 12.76
CA PRO A 9 11.84 21.68 11.91
C PRO A 9 11.09 21.15 10.69
N GLU A 10 11.54 21.54 9.51
CA GLU A 10 11.03 21.04 8.25
C GLU A 10 11.23 19.52 8.30
N ARG A 11 10.13 18.79 8.53
CA ARG A 11 10.17 17.33 8.57
C ARG A 11 10.52 16.89 7.15
N ASP A 12 11.60 16.13 7.01
CA ASP A 12 11.99 15.58 5.73
C ASP A 12 10.84 14.73 5.17
N PRO A 13 10.46 14.89 3.90
CA PRO A 13 9.35 14.16 3.31
C PRO A 13 9.56 12.64 3.33
N PHE A 14 10.80 12.16 3.28
CA PHE A 14 11.11 10.75 3.43
C PHE A 14 10.91 10.28 4.86
N ASP A 15 11.30 11.06 5.87
CA ASP A 15 11.05 10.72 7.28
C ASP A 15 9.54 10.60 7.55
N ALA A 16 8.73 11.50 6.97
CA ALA A 16 7.28 11.43 7.07
C ALA A 16 6.71 10.17 6.38
N LEU A 17 7.25 9.76 5.23
CA LEU A 17 6.82 8.53 4.54
C LEU A 17 7.20 7.28 5.34
N VAL A 18 8.40 7.26 5.92
CA VAL A 18 8.88 6.17 6.76
C VAL A 18 8.02 6.05 8.02
N ASP A 19 7.67 7.16 8.66
CA ASP A 19 6.76 7.19 9.81
C ASP A 19 5.39 6.58 9.46
N VAL A 20 4.82 6.94 8.29
CA VAL A 20 3.54 6.39 7.80
C VAL A 20 3.65 4.89 7.52
N LEU A 21 4.74 4.46 6.87
CA LEU A 21 4.96 3.04 6.55
C LEU A 21 5.22 2.22 7.82
N ALA A 22 5.90 2.79 8.81
CA ALA A 22 6.14 2.17 10.11
C ALA A 22 4.85 2.04 10.93
N ALA A 23 3.91 2.97 10.77
CA ALA A 23 2.59 2.91 11.39
C ALA A 23 1.60 2.00 10.65
N ALA A 24 1.89 1.61 9.41
CA ALA A 24 1.02 0.79 8.58
C ALA A 24 0.82 -0.60 9.18
N SER A 25 -0.44 -1.03 9.29
CA SER A 25 -0.77 -2.38 9.72
C SER A 25 -0.57 -3.39 8.58
N ARG A 26 -0.57 -4.68 8.93
CA ARG A 26 -0.59 -5.77 7.93
C ARG A 26 -1.71 -5.59 6.90
N TYR A 27 -2.87 -5.09 7.32
CA TYR A 27 -4.02 -4.90 6.45
C TYR A 27 -3.84 -3.72 5.50
N ASP A 28 -3.17 -2.66 5.93
CA ASP A 28 -2.81 -1.52 5.07
C ASP A 28 -1.81 -1.95 3.99
N LEU A 29 -0.86 -2.82 4.34
CA LEU A 29 0.07 -3.41 3.37
C LEU A 29 -0.65 -4.33 2.38
N LEU A 30 -1.56 -5.19 2.85
CA LEU A 30 -2.39 -6.03 1.98
C LEU A 30 -3.21 -5.17 1.02
N LEU A 31 -3.82 -4.09 1.50
CA LEU A 31 -4.57 -3.16 0.66
C LEU A 31 -3.66 -2.47 -0.39
N GLY A 32 -2.42 -2.16 -0.01
CA GLY A 32 -1.41 -1.59 -0.92
C GLY A 32 -0.94 -2.55 -2.02
N ILE A 33 -0.98 -3.87 -1.81
CA ILE A 33 -0.58 -4.86 -2.82
C ILE A 33 -1.46 -4.80 -4.07
N VAL A 34 -2.76 -4.54 -3.91
CA VAL A 34 -3.71 -4.52 -5.03
C VAL A 34 -3.34 -3.45 -6.07
N PRO A 35 -3.28 -2.14 -5.74
CA PRO A 35 -2.90 -1.12 -6.72
C PRO A 35 -1.48 -1.31 -7.26
N VAL A 36 -0.54 -1.82 -6.44
CA VAL A 36 0.81 -2.13 -6.89
C VAL A 36 0.81 -3.24 -7.94
N ALA A 37 0.03 -4.31 -7.75
CA ALA A 37 -0.08 -5.40 -8.73
C ALA A 37 -0.62 -4.91 -10.08
N PHE A 38 -1.62 -4.03 -10.08
CA PHE A 38 -2.13 -3.41 -11.30
C PHE A 38 -1.12 -2.48 -11.97
N ALA A 39 -0.39 -1.67 -11.19
CA ALA A 39 0.68 -0.82 -11.72
C ALA A 39 1.79 -1.65 -12.37
N VAL A 40 2.22 -2.73 -11.71
CA VAL A 40 3.21 -3.68 -12.26
C VAL A 40 2.68 -4.32 -13.54
N ALA A 41 1.43 -4.79 -13.56
CA ALA A 41 0.86 -5.39 -14.76
C ALA A 41 0.76 -4.39 -15.93
N LEU A 42 0.49 -3.12 -15.66
CA LEU A 42 0.52 -2.07 -16.69
C LEU A 42 1.94 -1.88 -17.25
N VAL A 43 2.95 -1.84 -16.38
CA VAL A 43 4.37 -1.76 -16.80
C VAL A 43 4.78 -3.01 -17.61
N VAL A 44 4.33 -4.19 -17.22
CA VAL A 44 4.61 -5.44 -17.96
C VAL A 44 3.94 -5.41 -19.34
N ALA A 45 2.68 -5.01 -19.42
CA ALA A 45 1.97 -4.90 -20.69
C ALA A 45 2.68 -3.93 -21.66
N THR A 46 3.23 -2.82 -21.15
CA THR A 46 3.93 -1.83 -21.99
C THR A 46 5.35 -2.26 -22.36
N VAL A 47 6.13 -2.78 -21.42
CA VAL A 47 7.56 -3.11 -21.65
C VAL A 47 7.72 -4.45 -22.37
N ALA A 48 6.90 -5.44 -22.04
CA ALA A 48 6.99 -6.78 -22.65
C ALA A 48 6.01 -6.97 -23.82
N SER A 49 5.23 -5.95 -24.19
CA SER A 49 4.23 -6.00 -25.27
C SER A 49 3.23 -7.16 -25.14
N VAL A 50 2.92 -7.55 -23.90
CA VAL A 50 1.90 -8.56 -23.59
C VAL A 50 0.51 -7.92 -23.72
N SER A 51 -0.50 -8.73 -24.03
CA SER A 51 -1.89 -8.29 -24.03
C SER A 51 -2.24 -7.60 -22.70
N LEU A 52 -2.74 -6.37 -22.79
CA LEU A 52 -3.18 -5.61 -21.62
C LEU A 52 -4.25 -6.39 -20.84
N VAL A 53 -5.17 -7.05 -21.54
CA VAL A 53 -6.24 -7.84 -20.92
C VAL A 53 -5.66 -9.01 -20.12
N GLU A 54 -4.68 -9.72 -20.66
CA GLU A 54 -4.02 -10.83 -19.95
C GLU A 54 -3.24 -10.34 -18.72
N ALA A 55 -2.48 -9.25 -18.85
CA ALA A 55 -1.73 -8.68 -17.74
C ALA A 55 -2.67 -8.19 -16.62
N MET A 56 -3.76 -7.51 -16.97
CA MET A 56 -4.77 -7.06 -16.01
C MET A 56 -5.51 -8.24 -15.36
N LEU A 57 -5.75 -9.33 -16.10
CA LEU A 57 -6.37 -10.54 -15.54
C LEU A 57 -5.49 -11.16 -14.45
N VAL A 58 -4.17 -11.25 -14.68
CA VAL A 58 -3.23 -11.74 -13.67
C VAL A 58 -3.24 -10.85 -12.42
N ALA A 59 -3.21 -9.53 -12.58
CA ALA A 59 -3.31 -8.59 -11.46
C ALA A 59 -4.64 -8.74 -10.69
N ALA A 60 -5.75 -8.95 -11.39
CA ALA A 60 -7.05 -9.17 -10.78
C ALA A 60 -7.08 -10.46 -9.94
N ILE A 61 -6.49 -11.56 -10.44
CA ILE A 61 -6.35 -12.81 -9.68
C ILE A 61 -5.55 -12.57 -8.40
N VAL A 62 -4.43 -11.86 -8.47
CA VAL A 62 -3.64 -11.49 -7.29
C VAL A 62 -4.48 -10.68 -6.30
N GLY A 63 -5.23 -9.69 -6.77
CA GLY A 63 -6.14 -8.89 -5.94
C GLY A 63 -7.18 -9.74 -5.21
N VAL A 64 -7.80 -10.70 -5.91
CA VAL A 64 -8.74 -11.65 -5.29
C VAL A 64 -8.06 -12.48 -4.21
N LEU A 65 -6.85 -13.00 -4.44
CA LEU A 65 -6.13 -13.78 -3.45
C LEU A 65 -5.80 -12.97 -2.19
N VAL A 66 -5.41 -11.70 -2.36
CA VAL A 66 -5.15 -10.76 -1.26
C VAL A 66 -6.42 -10.51 -0.44
N ILE A 67 -7.56 -10.28 -1.10
CA ILE A 67 -8.85 -10.10 -0.45
C ILE A 67 -9.25 -11.38 0.31
N VAL A 68 -9.09 -12.54 -0.31
CA VAL A 68 -9.41 -13.83 0.33
C VAL A 68 -8.53 -14.05 1.56
N ASP A 69 -7.22 -13.76 1.48
CA ASP A 69 -6.33 -13.86 2.64
C ASP A 69 -6.73 -12.90 3.76
N GLY A 70 -6.89 -11.61 3.44
CA GLY A 70 -7.14 -10.56 4.43
C GLY A 70 -8.53 -10.63 5.06
N CYS A 71 -9.55 -11.00 4.29
CA CYS A 71 -10.95 -10.99 4.76
C CYS A 71 -11.44 -12.34 5.29
N TYR A 72 -10.92 -13.47 4.77
CA TYR A 72 -11.47 -14.79 5.09
C TYR A 72 -10.47 -15.71 5.79
N ARG A 73 -9.20 -15.74 5.37
CA ARG A 73 -8.19 -16.64 5.97
C ARG A 73 -7.60 -16.08 7.25
N ASN A 74 -7.31 -14.78 7.27
CA ASN A 74 -6.71 -14.09 8.40
C ASN A 74 -7.48 -12.79 8.70
N PRO A 75 -8.79 -12.88 9.01
CA PRO A 75 -9.61 -11.72 9.28
C PRO A 75 -9.04 -10.91 10.45
N PRO A 76 -9.24 -9.57 10.46
CA PRO A 76 -8.86 -8.75 11.59
C PRO A 76 -9.61 -9.27 12.83
N ILE A 77 -8.83 -9.80 13.76
CA ILE A 77 -9.31 -10.14 15.11
C ILE A 77 -9.37 -8.82 15.86
N ASP A 78 -10.56 -8.43 16.29
CA ASP A 78 -10.73 -7.28 17.19
C ASP A 78 -9.95 -7.56 18.49
N GLN A 79 -8.84 -6.85 18.68
CA GLN A 79 -7.99 -6.98 19.87
C GLN A 79 -8.38 -5.99 20.98
N GLY A 80 -9.54 -5.32 20.88
CA GLY A 80 -9.87 -4.16 21.72
C GLY A 80 -11.28 -4.10 22.30
N SER A 81 -12.06 -5.19 22.29
CA SER A 81 -13.36 -5.26 22.96
C SER A 81 -13.27 -6.07 24.26
N THR A 82 -12.72 -5.45 25.32
CA THR A 82 -12.90 -5.85 26.72
C THR A 82 -13.01 -4.63 27.61
#